data_AF-A0A9J6GRQ9-F1
#
_entry.id   AF-A0A9J6GRQ9-F1
#
_cell.length_a   1.000
_cell.length_b   1.000
_cell.length_c   1.000
_cell.angle_alpha   90.00
_cell.angle_beta   90.00
_cell.angle_gamma   90.00
#
_symmetry.space_group_name_H-M   'P 1'
#
loop_
_entity.id
_entity.type
_entity.pdbx_description
1 polymer ?
#
loop_
_entity_poly.entity_id
_entity_poly.type
_entity_poly.pdbx_seq_one_letter_code
_entity_poly.pdbx_strand_id
1 'polypeptide(L)'
;MDIHSVHDHITELQNIFGGHRTNAEEQFSDIMKIASEAADHLNVLISVPRQVSRQAHRQNYRIQSPEEYYRVAIYVPYLDSLTASLARRFSESNAKSFKLLQLHPAKMKC
;
A
#
# COMPACT_ATOMS: atom_id res chain seq x y z
N MET A 1 17.66 16.54 -1.70
CA MET A 1 16.75 15.86 -0.77
C MET A 1 17.59 15.29 0.35
N ASP A 2 17.28 15.66 1.60
CA ASP A 2 18.01 15.21 2.79
C ASP A 2 17.38 13.92 3.32
N ILE A 3 18.21 12.92 3.65
CA ILE A 3 17.74 11.61 4.08
C ILE A 3 17.07 11.63 5.45
N HIS A 4 17.39 12.63 6.29
CA HIS A 4 16.68 12.87 7.54
C HIS A 4 15.24 13.32 7.28
N SER A 5 15.05 14.31 6.41
CA SER A 5 13.72 14.75 5.95
C SER A 5 12.94 13.60 5.28
N VAL A 6 13.61 12.68 4.57
CA VAL A 6 12.95 11.48 4.02
C VAL A 6 12.41 10.57 5.14
N HIS A 7 13.13 10.41 6.25
CA HIS A 7 12.68 9.56 7.36
C HIS A 7 11.41 10.11 8.03
N ASP A 8 11.33 11.43 8.19
CA ASP A 8 10.14 12.10 8.72
C ASP A 8 8.93 11.88 7.81
N HIS A 9 9.11 12.05 6.50
CA HIS A 9 8.05 11.80 5.51
C HIS A 9 7.62 10.33 5.45
N ILE A 10 8.56 9.39 5.63
CA ILE A 10 8.23 7.96 5.69
C ILE A 10 7.37 7.66 6.92
N THR A 11 7.68 8.26 8.05
CA THR A 11 6.90 8.12 9.29
C THR A 11 5.49 8.65 9.10
N GLU A 12 5.35 9.81 8.46
CA GLU A 12 4.05 10.37 8.08
C GLU A 12 3.25 9.43 7.17
N LEU A 13 3.88 8.90 6.11
CA LEU A 13 3.25 7.95 5.19
C LEU A 13 2.81 6.67 5.90
N GLN A 14 3.59 6.15 6.84
CA GLN A 14 3.22 4.98 7.64
C GLN A 14 1.96 5.25 8.48
N ASN A 15 1.84 6.45 9.06
CA ASN A 15 0.64 6.86 9.80
C ASN A 15 -0.58 6.95 8.88
N ILE A 16 -0.42 7.55 7.68
CA ILE A 16 -1.48 7.65 6.67
C ILE A 16 -1.95 6.24 6.28
N PHE A 17 -1.04 5.35 5.92
CA PHE A 17 -1.39 3.98 5.52
C PHE A 17 -2.00 3.18 6.67
N GLY A 18 -1.56 3.39 7.91
CA GLY A 18 -2.19 2.81 9.10
C GLY A 18 -3.64 3.29 9.29
N GLY A 19 -3.89 4.58 9.09
CA GLY A 19 -5.24 5.15 9.09
C GLY A 19 -6.11 4.54 7.98
N HIS A 20 -5.58 4.48 6.75
CA HIS A 20 -6.26 3.86 5.61
C HIS A 20 -6.57 2.38 5.83
N ARG A 21 -5.67 1.67 6.53
CA ARG A 21 -5.85 0.26 6.86
C ARG A 21 -6.93 0.02 7.91
N THR A 22 -7.10 0.97 8.83
CA THR A 22 -8.13 0.93 9.89
C THR A 22 -9.49 1.28 9.32
N ASN A 23 -9.55 2.29 8.45
CA ASN A 23 -10.77 2.77 7.78
C ASN A 23 -10.89 2.21 6.36
N ALA A 24 -10.48 0.96 6.15
CA ALA A 24 -10.29 0.40 4.81
C ALA A 24 -11.57 0.31 3.99
N GLU A 25 -12.74 0.27 4.61
CA GLU A 25 -14.04 0.26 3.92
C GLU A 25 -14.32 1.62 3.27
N GLU A 26 -14.32 2.69 4.06
CA GLU A 26 -14.52 4.07 3.58
C GLU A 26 -13.46 4.46 2.55
N GLN A 27 -12.19 4.21 2.84
CA GLN A 27 -11.07 4.63 1.99
C GLN A 27 -11.01 3.86 0.67
N PHE A 28 -11.46 2.60 0.65
CA PHE A 28 -11.50 1.83 -0.58
C PHE A 28 -12.69 2.20 -1.47
N SER A 29 -13.76 2.73 -0.90
CA SER A 29 -14.97 3.06 -1.67
C SER A 29 -14.70 4.12 -2.76
N ASP A 30 -13.90 5.14 -2.45
CA ASP A 30 -13.48 6.14 -3.44
C ASP A 30 -12.66 5.52 -4.57
N ILE A 31 -11.75 4.60 -4.25
CA ILE A 31 -10.94 3.88 -5.24
C ILE A 31 -11.83 3.01 -6.12
N MET A 32 -12.79 2.30 -5.52
CA MET A 32 -13.73 1.45 -6.23
C MET A 32 -14.65 2.27 -7.15
N LYS A 33 -15.06 3.47 -6.73
CA LYS A 33 -15.85 4.38 -7.55
C LYS A 33 -15.09 4.80 -8.81
N ILE A 34 -13.84 5.25 -8.66
CA ILE A 34 -12.98 5.63 -9.80
C ILE A 34 -12.77 4.43 -10.73
N ALA A 35 -12.53 3.24 -10.17
CA ALA A 35 -12.38 2.02 -10.96
C ALA A 35 -13.66 1.65 -11.71
N SER A 36 -14.83 1.83 -11.09
CA SER A 36 -16.14 1.57 -11.69
C SER A 36 -16.43 2.54 -12.84
N GLU A 37 -16.18 3.84 -12.65
CA GLU A 37 -16.30 4.84 -13.70
C GLU A 37 -15.41 4.49 -14.92
N ALA A 38 -14.15 4.11 -14.67
CA ALA A 38 -13.24 3.69 -15.73
C ALA A 38 -13.71 2.41 -16.44
N ALA A 39 -14.27 1.44 -15.70
CA ALA A 39 -14.80 0.21 -16.27
C ALA A 39 -16.04 0.46 -17.13
N ASP A 40 -16.94 1.34 -16.67
CA ASP A 40 -18.13 1.76 -17.42
C ASP A 40 -17.75 2.43 -18.75
N HIS A 41 -16.74 3.31 -18.74
CA HIS A 41 -16.20 3.93 -19.96
C HIS A 41 -15.64 2.91 -20.96
N LEU A 42 -15.13 1.78 -20.46
CA LEU A 42 -14.59 0.69 -21.27
C LEU A 42 -15.64 -0.40 -21.57
N ASN A 43 -16.87 -0.23 -21.08
CA ASN A 43 -17.95 -1.23 -21.15
C ASN A 43 -17.53 -2.60 -20.57
N VAL A 44 -16.78 -2.57 -19.46
CA VAL A 44 -16.30 -3.74 -18.73
C VAL A 44 -17.09 -3.90 -17.43
N LEU A 45 -17.66 -5.08 -17.20
CA LEU A 45 -18.32 -5.40 -15.94
C LEU A 45 -17.29 -5.76 -14.86
N ILE A 46 -17.27 -5.00 -13.76
CA ILE A 46 -16.51 -5.40 -12.57
C ILE A 46 -17.27 -6.52 -11.86
N SER A 47 -16.69 -7.72 -11.88
CA SER A 47 -17.22 -8.88 -11.18
C SER A 47 -16.15 -9.54 -10.31
N VAL A 48 -16.61 -10.34 -9.34
CA VAL A 48 -15.71 -11.17 -8.53
C VAL A 48 -15.17 -12.30 -9.42
N PRO A 49 -13.84 -12.54 -9.45
CA PRO A 49 -13.27 -13.69 -10.14
C PRO A 49 -13.87 -15.00 -9.64
N ARG A 50 -13.89 -16.03 -10.50
CA ARG A 50 -14.42 -17.35 -10.14
C ARG A 50 -13.81 -17.87 -8.83
N GLN A 51 -14.65 -18.06 -7.82
CA GLN A 51 -14.28 -18.78 -6.59
C GLN A 51 -14.62 -20.26 -6.75
N VAL A 52 -13.70 -21.14 -6.34
CA VAL A 52 -13.87 -22.60 -6.36
C VAL A 52 -13.85 -23.11 -4.91
N SER A 53 -14.48 -24.26 -4.65
CA SER A 53 -14.63 -24.80 -3.29
C SER A 53 -13.29 -24.92 -2.54
N ARG A 54 -12.21 -25.23 -3.26
CA ARG A 54 -10.85 -25.31 -2.71
C ARG A 54 -9.90 -24.41 -3.50
N GLN A 55 -9.47 -23.31 -2.90
CA GLN A 55 -8.36 -22.50 -3.40
C GLN A 55 -7.11 -22.79 -2.57
N ALA A 56 -5.96 -23.00 -3.23
CA ALA A 56 -4.69 -23.31 -2.55
C ALA A 56 -3.88 -22.04 -2.21
N HIS A 57 -3.98 -21.00 -3.03
CA HIS A 57 -3.13 -19.80 -2.95
C HIS A 57 -3.90 -18.52 -2.65
N ARG A 58 -5.23 -18.58 -2.56
CA ARG A 58 -6.11 -17.44 -2.29
C ARG A 58 -7.11 -17.82 -1.20
N GLN A 59 -7.51 -16.83 -0.41
CA GLN A 59 -8.51 -17.04 0.61
C GLN A 59 -9.92 -17.05 0.00
N ASN A 60 -10.75 -17.98 0.47
CA ASN A 60 -12.16 -18.06 0.16
C ASN A 60 -12.95 -17.17 1.12
N TYR A 61 -12.88 -15.85 0.92
CA TYR A 61 -13.70 -14.90 1.67
C TYR A 61 -15.19 -15.17 1.40
N ARG A 62 -16.04 -15.04 2.42
CA ARG A 62 -17.49 -14.94 2.25
C ARG A 62 -17.80 -13.48 1.93
N ILE A 63 -18.36 -13.20 0.76
CA ILE A 63 -18.39 -11.86 0.19
C ILE A 63 -19.78 -11.54 -0.33
N GLN A 64 -20.18 -10.28 -0.20
CA GLN A 64 -21.48 -9.78 -0.60
C GLN A 64 -21.40 -8.89 -1.86
N SER A 65 -20.22 -8.34 -2.18
CA SER A 65 -20.03 -7.47 -3.35
C SER A 65 -18.62 -7.57 -3.98
N PRO A 66 -18.46 -7.17 -5.26
CA PRO A 66 -17.14 -7.01 -5.88
C PRO A 66 -16.21 -6.07 -5.12
N GLU A 67 -16.75 -4.97 -4.58
CA GLU A 67 -16.01 -4.01 -3.77
C GLU A 67 -15.39 -4.66 -2.53
N GLU A 68 -16.19 -5.43 -1.79
CA GLU A 68 -15.71 -6.14 -0.62
C GLU A 68 -14.63 -7.17 -0.98
N TYR A 69 -14.77 -7.86 -2.13
CA TYR A 69 -13.74 -8.78 -2.61
C TYR A 69 -12.42 -8.07 -2.85
N TYR A 70 -12.41 -7.01 -3.67
CA TYR A 70 -11.18 -6.32 -4.04
C TYR A 70 -10.55 -5.60 -2.84
N ARG A 71 -11.36 -5.11 -1.90
CA ARG A 71 -10.88 -4.55 -0.65
C ARG A 71 -10.06 -5.55 0.16
N VAL A 72 -10.61 -6.74 0.40
CA VAL A 72 -9.96 -7.74 1.28
C VAL A 72 -8.88 -8.54 0.54
N ALA A 73 -9.06 -8.82 -0.75
CA ALA A 73 -8.13 -9.63 -1.52
C ALA A 73 -6.94 -8.83 -2.09
N ILE A 74 -7.09 -7.52 -2.30
CA ILE A 74 -6.06 -6.68 -2.92
C ILE A 74 -5.67 -5.51 -2.03
N TYR A 75 -6.60 -4.62 -1.71
CA TYR A 75 -6.29 -3.34 -1.06
C TYR A 75 -5.63 -3.52 0.31
N VAL A 76 -6.27 -4.32 1.18
CA VAL A 76 -5.77 -4.60 2.53
C VAL A 76 -4.38 -5.28 2.50
N PRO A 77 -4.18 -6.42 1.78
CA PRO A 77 -2.87 -7.06 1.68
C PRO A 77 -1.80 -6.16 1.08
N TYR A 78 -2.17 -5.29 0.13
CA TYR A 78 -1.25 -4.34 -0.47
C TYR A 78 -0.78 -3.28 0.53
N LEU A 79 -1.69 -2.69 1.32
CA LEU A 79 -1.34 -1.76 2.39
C LEU A 79 -0.42 -2.40 3.43
N ASP A 80 -0.70 -3.65 3.82
CA ASP A 80 0.12 -4.39 4.78
C ASP A 80 1.54 -4.62 4.23
N SER A 81 1.65 -5.04 2.96
CA SER A 81 2.92 -5.24 2.27
C SER A 81 3.71 -3.93 2.09
N LEU A 82 3.03 -2.86 1.69
CA LEU A 82 3.63 -1.55 1.49
C LEU A 82 4.20 -1.01 2.80
N THR A 83 3.40 -1.06 3.87
CA THR A 83 3.81 -0.63 5.22
C THR A 83 5.00 -1.43 5.71
N ALA A 84 4.97 -2.76 5.58
CA ALA A 84 6.10 -3.63 5.93
C ALA A 84 7.35 -3.31 5.11
N SER A 85 7.20 -2.96 3.83
CA SER A 85 8.32 -2.59 2.96
C SER A 85 8.98 -1.28 3.36
N LEU A 86 8.18 -0.27 3.69
CA LEU A 86 8.69 1.01 4.19
C LEU A 86 9.36 0.82 5.55
N ALA A 87 8.74 0.10 6.48
CA ALA A 87 9.31 -0.18 7.79
C ALA A 87 10.67 -0.88 7.70
N ARG A 88 10.81 -1.88 6.82
CA ARG A 88 12.06 -2.60 6.60
C ARG A 88 13.15 -1.74 5.94
N ARG A 89 12.78 -0.86 5.00
CA ARG A 89 13.75 -0.02 4.27
C ARG A 89 14.28 1.12 5.12
N PHE A 90 13.42 1.71 5.94
CA PHE A 90 13.74 2.88 6.76
C PHE A 90 13.88 2.56 8.24
N SER A 91 14.07 1.28 8.60
CA SER A 91 14.39 0.89 9.96
C SER A 91 15.68 1.55 10.44
N GLU A 92 15.79 1.78 11.75
CA GLU A 92 16.98 2.36 12.37
C GLU A 92 18.27 1.59 12.03
N SER A 93 18.17 0.28 11.80
CA SER A 93 19.30 -0.55 11.35
C SER A 93 19.96 -0.02 10.08
N ASN A 94 19.17 0.58 9.17
CA ASN A 94 19.64 1.10 7.89
C ASN A 94 20.09 2.56 7.98
N ALA A 95 19.83 3.25 9.10
CA ALA A 95 20.22 4.63 9.31
C ALA A 95 21.74 4.86 9.18
N LYS A 96 22.55 3.87 9.60
CA LYS A 96 24.02 3.93 9.45
C LYS A 96 24.43 3.96 7.98
N SER A 97 23.84 3.10 7.15
CA SER A 97 24.09 3.05 5.71
C SER A 97 23.68 4.35 5.02
N PHE A 98 22.60 4.97 5.47
CA PHE A 98 22.16 6.28 4.97
C PHE A 98 23.11 7.42 5.33
N LYS A 99 23.72 7.41 6.52
CA LYS A 99 24.75 8.39 6.91
C LYS A 99 26.01 8.30 6.04
N LEU A 100 26.35 7.14 5.49
CA LEU A 100 27.49 7.00 4.56
C LEU A 100 27.31 7.86 3.30
N LEU A 101 26.07 8.09 2.85
CA LEU A 101 25.80 8.96 1.70
C LEU A 101 26.20 10.42 1.97
N GLN A 102 26.28 10.83 3.24
CA GLN A 102 26.73 12.17 3.63
C GLN A 102 28.26 12.34 3.51
N LEU A 103 29.01 11.24 3.40
CA LEU A 103 30.46 11.26 3.17
C LEU A 103 30.84 11.48 1.69
N HIS A 104 29.84 11.67 0.81
CA HIS A 104 30.12 12.02 -0.58
C HIS A 104 30.82 13.39 -0.65
N PRO A 105 31.94 13.54 -1.39
CA PRO A 105 32.72 14.78 -1.42
C PRO A 105 31.89 16.03 -1.74
N ALA A 106 30.90 15.94 -2.64
CA ALA A 106 29.99 17.05 -2.94
C ALA A 106 29.04 17.47 -1.80
N LYS A 107 29.00 16.71 -0.69
CA LYS A 107 28.18 16.96 0.50
C LYS A 107 29.02 17.29 1.74
N MET A 108 30.33 17.03 1.69
CA MET A 108 31.26 17.43 2.74
C MET A 108 31.44 18.94 2.66
N LYS A 109 31.02 19.68 3.70
CA LYS A 109 31.39 21.08 3.84
C LYS A 109 32.88 21.15 4.16
N CYS A 110 33.65 21.85 3.34
CA CYS A 110 35.03 22.23 3.65
C CYS A 110 35.08 23.16 4.86
#